data_AF-A0A2V7ADE8-F1
#
_entry.id   AF-A0A2V7ADE8-F1
#
_cell.length_a   1.000
_cell.length_b   1.000
_cell.length_c   1.000
_cell.angle_alpha   90.00
_cell.angle_beta   90.00
_cell.angle_gamma   90.00
#
_symmetry.space_group_name_H-M   'P 1'
#
loop_
_entity.id
_entity.type
_entity.pdbx_description
1 polymer ?
#
loop_
_entity_poly.entity_id
_entity_poly.type
_entity_poly.pdbx_seq_one_letter_code
_entity_poly.pdbx_strand_id
1 'polypeptide(L)'
;MFNSTLPFDGILEYALQDLGVPKAGESQAQRLIALNNFLVERERAGQNTVLILDEAQNLDASTLEQVRLLSNFETPTSKLLQIVLVGQPELKARLRIPELQQLRQRVGLRSQIAPLTAAEARTYIRTRLRIAGSRDLGLFSDPAVDRIVEYSGGIPRLINVVCDHCLLFGYADQKRRIDRQIVGQAVEYLEEGTQPRRRARRSRAASGPARVRWIVGTLAVATATAAVALALRFDTTVLGLLQSVRGLLSP
;
A
#
# COMPACT_ATOMS: atom_id res chain seq x y z
N MET A 1 0.30 3.60 -19.62
CA MET A 1 -0.50 4.62 -18.91
C MET A 1 -1.45 5.21 -19.94
N PHE A 2 -2.73 4.85 -19.92
CA PHE A 2 -3.65 5.11 -21.02
C PHE A 2 -4.42 6.41 -20.84
N ASN A 3 -4.49 7.18 -21.91
CA ASN A 3 -5.38 8.34 -22.04
C ASN A 3 -6.82 7.81 -22.06
N SER A 4 -7.66 8.26 -21.14
CA SER A 4 -9.01 7.74 -20.86
C SER A 4 -10.05 8.05 -21.96
N THR A 5 -9.62 8.56 -23.11
CA THR A 5 -10.47 8.92 -24.26
C THR A 5 -9.82 8.48 -25.58
N LEU A 6 -9.07 7.39 -25.58
CA LEU A 6 -8.48 6.89 -26.82
C LEU A 6 -9.60 6.48 -27.79
N PRO A 7 -9.60 7.01 -29.03
CA PRO A 7 -10.49 6.50 -30.06
C PRO A 7 -10.10 5.05 -30.37
N PHE A 8 -11.03 4.28 -30.94
CA PHE A 8 -10.82 2.89 -31.31
C PHE A 8 -9.54 2.64 -32.13
N ASP A 9 -9.21 3.57 -33.02
CA ASP A 9 -8.00 3.49 -33.83
C ASP A 9 -6.72 3.54 -32.98
N GLY A 10 -6.72 4.37 -31.93
CA GLY A 10 -5.64 4.40 -30.94
C GLY A 10 -5.56 3.10 -30.14
N ILE A 11 -6.70 2.49 -29.77
CA ILE A 11 -6.72 1.18 -29.11
C ILE A 11 -6.08 0.11 -30.01
N LEU A 12 -6.40 0.11 -31.30
CA LEU A 12 -5.81 -0.81 -32.28
C LEU A 12 -4.30 -0.61 -32.42
N GLU A 13 -3.85 0.64 -32.52
CA GLU A 13 -2.44 0.97 -32.64
C GLU A 13 -1.63 0.50 -31.42
N TYR A 14 -2.11 0.82 -30.21
CA TYR A 14 -1.48 0.35 -28.97
C TYR A 14 -1.47 -1.18 -28.87
N ALA A 15 -2.60 -1.84 -29.19
CA ALA A 15 -2.68 -3.29 -29.15
C ALA A 15 -1.66 -3.93 -30.11
N LEU A 16 -1.53 -3.43 -31.33
CA LEU A 16 -0.58 -3.95 -32.31
C LEU A 16 0.87 -3.72 -31.89
N GLN A 17 1.16 -2.55 -31.29
CA GLN A 17 2.47 -2.26 -30.73
C GLN A 17 2.84 -3.22 -29.59
N ASP A 18 1.93 -3.44 -28.63
CA ASP A 18 2.15 -4.34 -27.49
C ASP A 18 2.28 -5.80 -27.93
N LEU A 19 1.59 -6.19 -29.00
CA LEU A 19 1.69 -7.51 -29.63
C LEU A 19 2.98 -7.68 -30.46
N GLY A 20 3.77 -6.61 -30.63
CA GLY A 20 5.01 -6.62 -31.38
C GLY A 20 4.83 -6.65 -32.90
N VAL A 21 3.72 -6.13 -33.42
CA VAL A 21 3.42 -6.02 -34.86
C VAL A 21 3.90 -4.64 -35.37
N PRO A 22 5.09 -4.53 -36.00
CA PRO A 22 5.64 -3.24 -36.41
C PRO A 22 4.87 -2.64 -37.59
N LYS A 23 4.53 -1.35 -37.49
CA LYS A 23 3.94 -0.52 -38.57
C LYS A 23 2.72 -1.17 -39.25
N ALA A 24 1.72 -1.51 -38.45
CA ALA A 24 0.39 -1.73 -39.01
C ALA A 24 -0.06 -0.43 -39.71
N GLY A 25 -0.41 -0.53 -41.00
CA GLY A 25 -0.55 0.62 -41.91
C GLY A 25 -1.40 1.79 -41.41
N GLU A 26 -1.38 2.90 -42.14
CA GLU A 26 -1.92 4.19 -41.68
C GLU A 26 -3.45 4.20 -41.48
N SER A 27 -4.16 3.27 -42.10
CA SER A 27 -5.63 3.18 -42.00
C SER A 27 -6.11 2.12 -41.01
N GLN A 28 -7.25 2.38 -40.37
CA GLN A 28 -7.94 1.43 -39.48
C GLN A 28 -8.13 0.04 -40.13
N ALA A 29 -8.47 -0.01 -41.42
CA ALA A 29 -8.64 -1.26 -42.16
C ALA A 29 -7.34 -2.07 -42.25
N GLN A 30 -6.21 -1.40 -42.55
CA GLN A 30 -4.89 -2.05 -42.58
C GLN A 30 -4.49 -2.56 -41.19
N ARG A 31 -4.79 -1.82 -40.13
CA ARG A 31 -4.56 -2.27 -38.74
C ARG A 31 -5.38 -3.51 -38.39
N LEU A 32 -6.65 -3.55 -38.76
CA LEU A 32 -7.50 -4.73 -38.55
C LEU A 32 -7.01 -5.96 -39.32
N ILE A 33 -6.54 -5.77 -40.57
CA ILE A 33 -5.95 -6.86 -41.36
C ILE A 33 -4.66 -7.37 -40.71
N ALA A 34 -3.78 -6.47 -40.28
CA ALA A 34 -2.54 -6.82 -39.60
C ALA A 34 -2.83 -7.60 -38.30
N LEU A 35 -3.82 -7.15 -37.51
CA LEU A 35 -4.26 -7.84 -36.30
C LEU A 35 -4.77 -9.24 -36.63
N ASN A 36 -5.64 -9.38 -37.64
CA ASN A 36 -6.16 -10.68 -38.04
C ASN A 36 -5.05 -11.67 -38.42
N ASN A 37 -4.09 -11.23 -39.25
CA ASN A 37 -2.98 -12.07 -39.67
C ASN A 37 -2.14 -12.54 -38.47
N PHE A 38 -1.82 -11.61 -37.56
CA PHE A 38 -1.12 -11.94 -36.33
C PHE A 38 -1.88 -12.97 -35.49
N LEU A 39 -3.20 -12.78 -35.30
CA LEU A 39 -4.00 -13.70 -34.48
C LEU A 39 -4.08 -15.11 -35.09
N VAL A 40 -4.18 -15.21 -36.42
CA VAL A 40 -4.14 -16.50 -37.13
C VAL A 40 -2.78 -17.19 -36.96
N GLU A 41 -1.67 -16.45 -37.02
CA GLU A 41 -0.33 -17.02 -36.76
C GLU A 41 -0.18 -17.53 -35.33
N ARG A 42 -0.71 -16.78 -34.34
CA ARG A 42 -0.70 -17.20 -32.93
C ARG A 42 -1.53 -18.46 -32.72
N GLU A 43 -2.71 -18.54 -33.32
CA GLU A 43 -3.56 -19.72 -33.21
C GLU A 43 -2.91 -20.96 -33.83
N ARG A 44 -2.27 -20.82 -35.01
CA ARG A 44 -1.49 -21.91 -35.63
C ARG A 44 -0.32 -22.38 -34.77
N ALA A 45 0.24 -21.48 -33.96
CA ALA A 45 1.27 -21.81 -32.98
C ALA A 45 0.70 -22.39 -31.66
N GLY A 46 -0.61 -22.63 -31.58
CA GLY A 46 -1.30 -23.13 -30.39
C GLY A 46 -1.39 -22.11 -29.25
N GLN A 47 -1.26 -20.82 -29.56
CA GLN A 47 -1.25 -19.73 -28.58
C GLN A 47 -2.60 -19.01 -28.53
N ASN A 48 -3.06 -18.71 -27.33
CA ASN A 48 -4.26 -17.90 -27.11
C ASN A 48 -3.88 -16.42 -26.96
N THR A 49 -4.63 -15.55 -27.64
CA THR A 49 -4.46 -14.09 -27.49
C THR A 49 -5.61 -13.49 -26.69
N VAL A 50 -5.26 -12.69 -25.68
CA VAL A 50 -6.21 -11.99 -24.81
C VAL A 50 -5.96 -10.49 -24.88
N LEU A 51 -7.00 -9.72 -25.21
CA LEU A 51 -7.01 -8.26 -25.11
C LEU A 51 -7.72 -7.85 -23.83
N ILE A 52 -7.01 -7.18 -22.93
CA ILE A 52 -7.55 -6.64 -21.69
C ILE A 52 -7.73 -5.13 -21.87
N LEU A 53 -8.98 -4.67 -21.81
CA LEU A 53 -9.32 -3.24 -21.81
C LEU A 53 -9.64 -2.85 -20.38
N ASP A 54 -8.65 -2.28 -19.69
CA ASP A 54 -8.81 -1.77 -18.33
C ASP A 54 -9.42 -0.36 -18.31
N GLU A 55 -10.07 -0.02 -17.21
CA GLU A 55 -10.82 1.24 -17.04
C GLU A 55 -11.85 1.49 -18.17
N ALA A 56 -12.47 0.43 -18.68
CA ALA A 56 -13.35 0.48 -19.84
C ALA A 56 -14.61 1.34 -19.62
N GLN A 57 -14.95 1.72 -18.38
CA GLN A 57 -15.99 2.71 -18.13
C GLN A 57 -15.66 4.09 -18.70
N ASN A 58 -14.39 4.39 -18.98
CA ASN A 58 -13.97 5.67 -19.55
C ASN A 58 -14.17 5.73 -21.07
N LEU A 59 -14.21 4.57 -21.75
CA LEU A 59 -14.44 4.51 -23.19
C LEU A 59 -15.85 4.99 -23.55
N ASP A 60 -15.94 5.82 -24.58
CA ASP A 60 -17.24 6.30 -25.04
C ASP A 60 -18.07 5.19 -25.70
N ALA A 61 -19.38 5.43 -25.84
CA ALA A 61 -20.29 4.41 -26.38
C ALA A 61 -19.94 4.02 -27.82
N SER A 62 -19.46 4.99 -28.63
CA SER A 62 -19.08 4.70 -30.01
C SER A 62 -17.84 3.82 -30.09
N THR A 63 -16.81 4.09 -29.28
CA THR A 63 -15.60 3.25 -29.20
C THR A 63 -15.92 1.86 -28.66
N LEU A 64 -16.74 1.75 -27.60
CA LEU A 64 -17.17 0.45 -27.07
C LEU A 64 -17.91 -0.36 -28.14
N GLU A 65 -18.81 0.25 -28.91
CA GLU A 65 -19.50 -0.46 -29.99
C GLU A 65 -18.52 -0.92 -31.07
N GLN A 66 -17.45 -0.17 -31.35
CA GLN A 66 -16.40 -0.61 -32.27
C GLN A 66 -15.57 -1.78 -31.72
N VAL A 67 -15.43 -1.95 -30.40
CA VAL A 67 -14.82 -3.17 -29.81
C VAL A 67 -15.57 -4.43 -30.23
N ARG A 68 -16.86 -4.33 -30.56
CA ARG A 68 -17.63 -5.44 -31.16
C ARG A 68 -16.95 -5.99 -32.41
N LEU A 69 -16.32 -5.15 -33.24
CA LEU A 69 -15.62 -5.59 -34.44
C LEU A 69 -14.48 -6.56 -34.11
N LEU A 70 -13.74 -6.30 -33.03
CA LEU A 70 -12.64 -7.16 -32.58
C LEU A 70 -13.14 -8.54 -32.12
N SER A 71 -14.33 -8.61 -31.54
CA SER A 71 -14.92 -9.88 -31.10
C SER A 71 -15.36 -10.80 -32.25
N ASN A 72 -15.32 -10.31 -33.51
CA ASN A 72 -15.55 -11.12 -34.71
C ASN A 72 -14.34 -11.94 -35.14
N PHE A 73 -13.14 -11.71 -34.58
CA PHE A 73 -11.97 -12.50 -34.97
C PHE A 73 -12.11 -13.94 -34.50
N GLU A 74 -12.50 -14.82 -35.43
CA GLU A 74 -12.74 -16.23 -35.21
C GLU A 74 -12.44 -17.04 -36.47
N THR A 75 -12.07 -18.30 -36.28
CA THR A 75 -12.10 -19.33 -37.30
C THR A 75 -13.43 -20.11 -37.17
N PRO A 76 -13.78 -21.00 -38.12
CA PRO A 76 -14.94 -21.87 -37.96
C PRO A 76 -14.92 -22.74 -36.69
N THR A 77 -13.75 -22.92 -36.08
CA THR A 77 -13.52 -23.84 -34.96
C THR A 77 -13.12 -23.15 -33.66
N SER A 78 -12.66 -21.89 -33.68
CA SER A 78 -12.06 -21.23 -32.51
C SER A 78 -12.16 -19.70 -32.55
N LYS A 79 -12.29 -19.07 -31.38
CA LYS A 79 -12.12 -17.61 -31.24
C LYS A 79 -10.63 -17.27 -31.30
N LEU A 80 -10.25 -16.37 -32.20
CA LEU A 80 -8.87 -15.92 -32.37
C LEU A 80 -8.47 -14.89 -31.31
N LEU A 81 -9.43 -14.11 -30.82
CA LEU A 81 -9.23 -13.08 -29.81
C LEU A 81 -10.23 -13.20 -28.66
N GLN A 82 -9.73 -13.28 -27.44
CA GLN A 82 -10.52 -13.15 -26.23
C GLN A 82 -10.45 -11.72 -25.71
N ILE A 83 -11.57 -11.13 -25.32
CA ILE A 83 -11.63 -9.74 -24.85
C ILE A 83 -12.13 -9.73 -23.41
N VAL A 84 -11.38 -9.09 -22.53
CA VAL A 84 -11.77 -8.86 -21.13
C VAL A 84 -11.95 -7.35 -20.92
N LEU A 85 -13.19 -6.95 -20.67
CA LEU A 85 -13.51 -5.58 -20.28
C LEU A 85 -13.43 -5.47 -18.75
N VAL A 86 -12.51 -4.67 -18.25
CA VAL A 86 -12.31 -4.42 -16.82
C VAL A 86 -12.67 -2.96 -16.54
N GLY A 87 -13.34 -2.71 -15.43
CA GLY A 87 -13.73 -1.36 -15.06
C GLY A 87 -14.55 -1.30 -13.79
N GLN A 88 -14.91 -0.07 -13.44
CA GLN A 88 -15.72 0.24 -12.27
C GLN A 88 -17.21 -0.11 -12.50
N PRO A 89 -18.07 -0.15 -11.46
CA PRO A 89 -19.49 -0.52 -11.59
C PRO A 89 -20.27 0.28 -12.65
N GLU A 90 -19.82 1.49 -12.97
CA GLU A 90 -20.32 2.36 -14.04
C GLU A 90 -20.27 1.67 -15.41
N LEU A 91 -19.28 0.83 -15.68
CA LEU A 91 -19.20 0.04 -16.92
C LEU A 91 -20.43 -0.86 -17.09
N LYS A 92 -20.92 -1.45 -16.00
CA LYS A 92 -22.12 -2.31 -16.02
C LYS A 92 -23.37 -1.51 -16.39
N ALA A 93 -23.49 -0.27 -15.90
CA ALA A 93 -24.57 0.63 -16.28
C ALA A 93 -24.42 1.07 -17.74
N ARG A 94 -23.20 1.42 -18.16
CA ARG A 94 -22.89 1.84 -19.53
C ARG A 94 -23.22 0.77 -20.55
N LEU A 95 -22.83 -0.49 -20.32
CA LEU A 95 -23.15 -1.61 -21.21
C LEU A 95 -24.65 -1.89 -21.35
N ARG A 96 -25.52 -1.29 -20.53
CA ARG A 96 -26.99 -1.48 -20.60
C ARG A 96 -27.70 -0.46 -21.50
N ILE A 97 -27.02 0.59 -21.95
CA ILE A 97 -27.61 1.59 -22.85
C ILE A 97 -28.01 0.94 -24.19
N PRO A 98 -29.07 1.44 -24.87
CA PRO A 98 -29.54 0.86 -26.13
C PRO A 98 -28.46 0.77 -27.22
N GLU A 99 -27.57 1.76 -27.31
CA GLU A 99 -26.51 1.86 -28.31
C GLU A 99 -25.51 0.69 -28.23
N LEU A 100 -25.34 0.10 -27.05
CA LEU A 100 -24.41 -1.01 -26.79
C LEU A 100 -25.10 -2.37 -26.72
N GLN A 101 -26.36 -2.47 -27.18
CA GLN A 101 -27.11 -3.73 -27.14
C GLN A 101 -26.36 -4.86 -27.87
N GLN A 102 -25.73 -4.57 -29.01
CA GLN A 102 -25.02 -5.57 -29.82
C GLN A 102 -23.76 -6.06 -29.11
N LEU A 103 -22.93 -5.15 -28.58
CA LEU A 103 -21.79 -5.53 -27.75
C LEU A 103 -22.22 -6.34 -26.53
N ARG A 104 -23.27 -5.90 -25.82
CA ARG A 104 -23.78 -6.55 -24.60
C ARG A 104 -24.17 -8.01 -24.84
N GLN A 105 -24.74 -8.33 -26.01
CA GLN A 105 -25.12 -9.70 -26.37
C GLN A 105 -23.90 -10.62 -26.57
N ARG A 106 -22.72 -10.07 -26.87
CA ARG A 106 -21.48 -10.83 -27.04
C ARG A 106 -20.70 -11.08 -25.74
N VAL A 107 -21.09 -10.41 -24.65
CA VAL A 107 -20.49 -10.63 -23.34
C VAL A 107 -21.00 -11.96 -22.77
N GLY A 108 -20.22 -13.02 -22.94
CA GLY A 108 -20.55 -14.37 -22.49
C GLY A 108 -20.39 -14.59 -20.98
N LEU A 109 -19.51 -13.84 -20.33
CA LEU A 109 -19.27 -13.95 -18.88
C LEU A 109 -19.28 -12.56 -18.24
N ARG A 110 -19.93 -12.46 -17.09
CA ARG A 110 -19.90 -11.27 -16.23
C ARG A 110 -19.51 -11.70 -14.84
N SER A 111 -18.48 -11.07 -14.29
CA SER A 111 -18.05 -11.28 -12.92
C SER A 111 -17.89 -9.93 -12.23
N GLN A 112 -18.13 -9.92 -10.92
CA GLN A 112 -17.93 -8.74 -10.08
C GLN A 112 -17.07 -9.16 -8.90
N ILE A 113 -15.98 -8.43 -8.68
CA ILE A 113 -15.11 -8.64 -7.53
C ILE A 113 -15.76 -7.95 -6.33
N ALA A 114 -16.17 -8.74 -5.34
CA ALA A 114 -16.71 -8.22 -4.08
C ALA A 114 -15.58 -7.76 -3.14
N PRO A 115 -15.86 -6.86 -2.18
CA PRO A 115 -14.95 -6.61 -1.07
C PRO A 115 -14.61 -7.90 -0.32
N LEU A 116 -13.44 -7.94 0.29
CA LEU A 116 -13.01 -9.11 1.07
C LEU A 116 -13.89 -9.29 2.29
N THR A 117 -14.26 -10.53 2.59
CA THR A 117 -14.82 -10.88 3.89
C THR A 117 -13.80 -10.65 5.01
N ALA A 118 -14.24 -10.61 6.27
CA ALA A 118 -13.33 -10.45 7.40
C ALA A 118 -12.24 -11.55 7.46
N ALA A 119 -12.59 -12.79 7.10
CA ALA A 119 -11.65 -13.92 7.06
C ALA A 119 -10.62 -13.76 5.93
N GLU A 120 -11.07 -13.34 4.74
CA GLU A 120 -10.18 -13.07 3.60
C GLU A 120 -9.29 -11.86 3.87
N ALA A 121 -9.80 -10.80 4.50
CA ALA A 121 -9.03 -9.62 4.87
C ALA A 121 -7.92 -9.95 5.90
N ARG A 122 -8.21 -10.80 6.90
CA ARG A 122 -7.18 -11.31 7.83
C ARG A 122 -6.09 -12.08 7.08
N THR A 123 -6.50 -12.93 6.14
CA THR A 123 -5.57 -13.71 5.29
C THR A 123 -4.76 -12.81 4.37
N TYR A 124 -5.39 -11.76 3.82
CA TYR A 124 -4.79 -10.76 2.97
C TYR A 124 -3.68 -10.01 3.71
N ILE A 125 -3.97 -9.44 4.89
CA ILE A 125 -2.98 -8.73 5.72
C ILE A 125 -1.80 -9.65 6.04
N ARG A 126 -2.06 -10.88 6.47
CA ARG A 126 -1.01 -11.87 6.77
C ARG A 126 -0.14 -12.17 5.55
N THR A 127 -0.75 -12.31 4.38
CA THR A 127 -0.04 -12.60 3.13
C THR A 127 0.83 -11.40 2.71
N ARG A 128 0.32 -10.17 2.83
CA ARG A 128 1.08 -8.95 2.56
C ARG A 128 2.28 -8.80 3.48
N LEU A 129 2.13 -9.08 4.78
CA LEU A 129 3.24 -9.10 5.73
C LEU A 129 4.30 -10.15 5.39
N ARG A 130 3.87 -11.35 4.96
CA ARG A 130 4.78 -12.40 4.52
C ARG A 130 5.60 -11.96 3.30
N ILE A 131 4.95 -11.39 2.30
CA ILE A 131 5.60 -10.88 1.08
C ILE A 131 6.58 -9.75 1.42
N ALA A 132 6.25 -8.91 2.40
CA ALA A 132 7.14 -7.86 2.92
C ALA A 132 8.31 -8.40 3.77
N GLY A 133 8.41 -9.72 3.97
CA GLY A 133 9.50 -10.36 4.73
C GLY A 133 9.34 -10.31 6.25
N SER A 134 8.13 -10.04 6.76
CA SER A 134 7.91 -10.04 8.21
C SER A 134 8.14 -11.43 8.80
N ARG A 135 8.93 -11.47 9.88
CA ARG A 135 9.15 -12.69 10.68
C ARG A 135 8.00 -12.96 11.65
N ASP A 136 7.27 -11.92 12.06
CA ASP A 136 6.07 -12.03 12.90
C ASP A 136 4.82 -11.73 12.06
N LEU A 137 4.06 -12.79 11.74
CA LEU A 137 2.80 -12.69 11.02
C LEU A 137 1.61 -12.30 11.93
N GLY A 138 1.83 -12.26 13.24
CA GLY A 138 0.90 -11.77 14.25
C GLY A 138 1.17 -10.32 14.64
N LEU A 139 1.86 -9.54 13.80
CA LEU A 139 2.18 -8.12 14.06
C LEU A 139 0.94 -7.28 14.39
N PHE A 140 -0.18 -7.56 13.72
CA PHE A 140 -1.49 -7.01 14.05
C PHE A 140 -2.22 -7.99 14.96
N SER A 141 -2.65 -7.51 16.13
CA SER A 141 -3.53 -8.28 17.01
C SER A 141 -4.91 -8.51 16.38
N ASP A 142 -5.64 -9.54 16.82
CA ASP A 142 -6.96 -9.83 16.27
C ASP A 142 -7.93 -8.64 16.39
N PRO A 143 -8.01 -7.93 17.54
CA PRO A 143 -8.85 -6.72 17.65
C PRO A 143 -8.40 -5.56 16.75
N ALA A 144 -7.12 -5.50 16.38
CA ALA A 144 -6.63 -4.51 15.42
C ALA A 144 -7.12 -4.86 14.01
N VAL A 145 -7.01 -6.13 13.61
CA VAL A 145 -7.52 -6.60 12.30
C VAL A 145 -9.02 -6.37 12.19
N ASP A 146 -9.79 -6.67 13.23
CA ASP A 146 -11.24 -6.47 13.21
C ASP A 146 -11.61 -5.00 12.98
N ARG A 147 -10.89 -4.08 13.65
CA ARG A 147 -11.08 -2.63 13.46
C ARG A 147 -10.66 -2.16 12.06
N ILE A 148 -9.60 -2.74 11.49
CA ILE A 148 -9.18 -2.45 10.10
C ILE A 148 -10.27 -2.89 9.12
N VAL A 149 -10.86 -4.07 9.32
CA VAL A 149 -11.93 -4.58 8.46
C VAL A 149 -13.18 -3.71 8.57
N GLU A 150 -13.57 -3.32 9.79
CA GLU A 150 -14.71 -2.43 10.05
C GLU A 150 -14.56 -1.11 9.30
N TYR A 151 -13.40 -0.46 9.39
CA TYR A 151 -13.16 0.81 8.70
C TYR A 151 -13.05 0.66 7.18
N SER A 152 -12.32 -0.35 6.71
CA SER A 152 -12.05 -0.53 5.28
C SER A 152 -13.22 -1.11 4.48
N GLY A 153 -14.22 -1.70 5.15
CA GLY A 153 -15.29 -2.43 4.49
C GLY A 153 -14.80 -3.62 3.66
N GLY A 154 -13.62 -4.16 3.97
CA GLY A 154 -12.99 -5.24 3.18
C GLY A 154 -12.32 -4.78 1.89
N ILE A 155 -12.22 -3.47 1.62
CA ILE A 155 -11.60 -2.93 0.41
C ILE A 155 -10.06 -3.02 0.54
N PRO A 156 -9.35 -3.79 -0.30
CA PRO A 156 -7.91 -4.02 -0.15
C PRO A 156 -7.07 -2.74 -0.14
N ARG A 157 -7.44 -1.74 -0.95
CA ARG A 157 -6.75 -0.44 -0.99
C ARG A 157 -6.85 0.28 0.35
N LEU A 158 -8.04 0.32 0.97
CA LEU A 158 -8.24 0.95 2.27
C LEU A 158 -7.56 0.17 3.39
N ILE A 159 -7.60 -1.17 3.33
CA ILE A 159 -6.84 -2.04 4.25
C ILE A 159 -5.36 -1.65 4.25
N ASN A 160 -4.74 -1.56 3.06
CA ASN A 160 -3.33 -1.20 2.94
C ASN A 160 -3.05 0.19 3.51
N VAL A 161 -3.84 1.20 3.12
CA VAL A 161 -3.65 2.58 3.58
C VAL A 161 -3.69 2.65 5.10
N VAL A 162 -4.67 2.00 5.75
CA VAL A 162 -4.74 1.98 7.22
C VAL A 162 -3.57 1.23 7.82
N CYS A 163 -3.21 0.07 7.27
CA CYS A 163 -2.09 -0.73 7.76
C CYS A 163 -0.78 0.06 7.70
N ASP A 164 -0.52 0.78 6.61
CA ASP A 164 0.69 1.59 6.44
C ASP A 164 0.79 2.67 7.53
N HIS A 165 -0.30 3.37 7.82
CA HIS A 165 -0.36 4.36 8.91
C HIS A 165 -0.20 3.71 10.29
N CYS A 166 -0.80 2.53 10.51
CA CYS A 166 -0.60 1.78 11.74
C CYS A 166 0.86 1.42 11.96
N LEU A 167 1.56 0.97 10.90
CA LEU A 167 2.98 0.62 10.98
C LEU A 167 3.84 1.85 11.27
N LEU A 168 3.53 3.00 10.65
CA LEU A 168 4.23 4.26 10.92
C LEU A 168 4.06 4.70 12.37
N PHE A 169 2.83 4.67 12.90
CA PHE A 169 2.55 5.05 14.29
C PHE A 169 3.15 4.06 15.29
N GLY A 170 3.03 2.76 15.02
CA GLY A 170 3.67 1.72 15.84
C GLY A 170 5.19 1.88 15.89
N TYR A 171 5.81 2.21 14.77
CA TYR A 171 7.25 2.50 14.72
C TYR A 171 7.62 3.76 15.53
N ALA A 172 6.88 4.86 15.37
CA ALA A 172 7.11 6.11 16.09
C ALA A 172 6.97 5.93 17.61
N ASP A 173 6.02 5.11 18.05
CA ASP A 173 5.78 4.78 19.47
C ASP A 173 6.66 3.62 19.98
N GLN A 174 7.59 3.10 19.15
CA GLN A 174 8.47 1.96 19.45
C GLN A 174 7.70 0.69 19.90
N LYS A 175 6.49 0.49 19.38
CA LYS A 175 5.67 -0.70 19.64
C LYS A 175 5.99 -1.84 18.67
N ARG A 176 6.20 -3.03 19.22
CA ARG A 176 6.44 -4.26 18.43
C ARG A 176 5.17 -4.93 17.90
N ARG A 177 3.98 -4.52 18.37
CA ARG A 177 2.68 -5.08 18.00
C ARG A 177 1.66 -3.97 17.83
N ILE A 178 0.84 -4.09 16.79
CA ILE A 178 -0.26 -3.17 16.49
C ILE A 178 -1.53 -3.65 17.21
N ASP A 179 -2.01 -2.81 18.12
CA ASP A 179 -3.25 -3.00 18.87
C ASP A 179 -4.41 -2.18 18.26
N ARG A 180 -5.63 -2.41 18.75
CA ARG A 180 -6.83 -1.69 18.30
C ARG A 180 -6.71 -0.18 18.50
N GLN A 181 -5.95 0.29 19.49
CA GLN A 181 -5.79 1.71 19.79
C GLN A 181 -4.99 2.41 18.69
N ILE A 182 -3.89 1.81 18.22
CA ILE A 182 -3.09 2.36 17.11
C ILE A 182 -3.93 2.42 15.83
N VAL A 183 -4.74 1.39 15.57
CA VAL A 183 -5.67 1.41 14.42
C VAL A 183 -6.67 2.56 14.55
N GLY A 184 -7.21 2.79 15.75
CA GLY A 184 -8.10 3.93 16.02
C GLY A 184 -7.44 5.28 15.69
N GLN A 185 -6.18 5.47 16.09
CA GLN A 185 -5.40 6.66 15.77
C GLN A 185 -5.17 6.82 14.27
N ALA A 186 -4.84 5.73 13.57
CA ALA A 186 -4.63 5.72 12.12
C ALA A 186 -5.93 6.07 11.37
N VAL A 187 -7.07 5.56 11.82
CA VAL A 187 -8.38 5.88 11.25
C VAL A 187 -8.77 7.33 11.48
N GLU A 188 -8.66 7.84 12.71
CA GLU A 188 -8.94 9.24 13.05
C GLU A 188 -8.08 10.18 12.17
N TYR A 189 -6.80 9.85 12.01
CA TYR A 189 -5.90 10.57 11.13
C TYR A 189 -6.34 10.60 9.65
N LEU A 190 -6.83 9.47 9.13
CA LEU A 190 -7.27 9.34 7.74
C LEU A 190 -8.60 10.06 7.49
N GLU A 191 -9.50 10.11 8.47
CA GLU A 191 -10.80 10.78 8.38
C GLU A 191 -10.67 12.32 8.47
N GLU A 192 -9.79 12.83 9.33
CA GLU A 192 -9.62 14.27 9.54
C GLU A 192 -8.76 14.97 8.46
N GLY A 193 -8.16 14.20 7.54
CA GLY A 193 -7.40 14.73 6.39
C GLY A 193 -6.19 15.60 6.75
N THR A 194 -5.74 15.59 8.00
CA THR A 194 -4.79 16.59 8.53
C THR A 194 -3.82 15.95 9.53
N GLN A 195 -2.53 16.27 9.40
CA GLN A 195 -1.40 15.81 10.23
C GLN A 195 -1.77 15.56 11.70
N PRO A 196 -1.25 14.47 12.33
CA PRO A 196 -1.58 14.18 13.71
C PRO A 196 -1.18 15.38 14.56
N ARG A 197 -2.17 16.02 15.22
CA ARG A 197 -1.88 17.00 16.26
C ARG A 197 -1.00 16.27 17.25
N ARG A 198 0.29 16.63 17.30
CA ARG A 198 1.17 16.27 18.41
C ARG A 198 0.36 16.58 19.66
N ARG A 199 -0.14 15.55 20.35
CA ARG A 199 -0.58 15.68 21.73
C ARG A 199 0.70 16.04 22.48
N ALA A 200 1.03 17.32 22.49
CA ALA A 200 1.94 17.90 23.44
C ALA A 200 1.40 17.43 24.78
N ARG A 201 2.13 16.49 25.35
CA ARG A 201 1.95 15.98 26.69
C ARG A 201 1.77 17.23 27.56
N ARG A 202 0.52 17.55 27.92
CA ARG A 202 0.22 18.60 28.89
C ARG A 202 0.83 18.08 30.19
N SER A 203 2.09 18.44 30.42
CA SER A 203 2.62 18.52 31.77
C SER A 203 1.61 19.38 32.52
N ARG A 204 0.94 18.78 33.51
CA ARG A 204 0.22 19.51 34.55
C ARG A 204 1.23 20.50 35.16
N ALA A 205 1.25 21.73 34.65
CA ALA A 205 1.81 22.85 35.38
C ALA A 205 0.83 23.12 36.52
N ALA A 206 1.24 22.73 37.72
CA ALA A 206 0.56 23.11 38.94
C ALA A 206 0.52 24.63 39.01
N SER A 207 -0.70 25.17 39.05
CA SER A 207 -1.01 26.56 39.35
C SER A 207 -0.71 26.83 40.83
N GLY A 208 0.30 27.66 41.11
CA GLY A 208 0.52 28.29 42.41
C GLY A 208 0.92 29.76 42.20
N PRO A 209 0.44 30.70 43.04
CA PRO A 209 0.61 32.12 42.77
C PRO A 209 2.04 32.58 43.11
N ALA A 210 2.68 33.25 42.16
CA ALA A 210 3.96 33.92 42.38
C ALA A 210 3.75 35.29 43.03
N ARG A 211 4.13 35.43 44.30
CA ARG A 211 4.51 36.72 44.90
C ARG A 211 5.81 36.56 45.71
N VAL A 212 6.88 36.95 45.04
CA VAL A 212 8.10 37.63 45.50
C VAL A 212 8.34 37.67 47.02
N ARG A 213 9.46 37.07 47.45
CA ARG A 213 10.41 37.74 48.36
C ARG A 213 11.81 37.16 48.22
N TRP A 214 12.71 37.96 47.65
CA TRP A 214 14.15 37.76 47.79
C TRP A 214 14.57 38.16 49.22
N ILE A 215 15.60 37.48 49.72
CA ILE A 215 16.57 37.82 50.77
C ILE A 215 16.68 36.73 51.87
N VAL A 216 17.95 36.34 52.05
CA VAL A 216 18.61 35.50 53.07
C VAL A 216 18.58 33.99 52.86
N GLY A 217 19.77 33.39 52.67
CA GLY A 217 19.96 31.96 52.88
C GLY A 217 21.18 31.32 52.23
N THR A 218 22.37 31.91 52.40
CA THR A 218 23.65 31.17 52.33
C THR A 218 23.59 29.96 53.28
N LEU A 219 23.37 28.75 52.76
CA LEU A 219 23.93 27.49 53.28
C LEU A 219 23.58 26.33 52.33
N ALA A 220 24.52 25.40 52.13
CA ALA A 220 24.39 24.12 51.39
C ALA A 220 24.92 24.04 49.95
N VAL A 221 25.99 24.76 49.61
CA VAL A 221 26.89 24.37 48.48
C VAL A 221 28.20 23.71 48.99
N ALA A 222 28.34 23.48 50.30
CA ALA A 222 29.58 22.98 50.88
C ALA A 222 29.69 21.46 51.11
N THR A 223 28.69 20.63 50.75
CA THR A 223 28.70 19.20 51.14
C THR A 223 28.87 18.20 49.99
N ALA A 224 28.79 18.59 48.71
CA ALA A 224 28.91 17.62 47.61
C ALA A 224 30.29 17.58 46.92
N THR A 225 31.12 18.62 47.05
CA THR A 225 32.46 18.64 46.44
C THR A 225 33.51 17.89 47.28
N ALA A 226 33.32 17.74 48.58
CA ALA A 226 34.25 17.01 49.46
C ALA A 226 34.12 15.47 49.32
N ALA A 227 32.94 14.95 49.00
CA ALA A 227 32.72 13.50 48.89
C ALA A 227 33.37 12.88 47.63
N VAL A 228 33.41 13.62 46.51
CA VAL A 228 34.00 13.13 45.26
C VAL A 228 35.54 13.20 45.29
N ALA A 229 36.12 14.18 45.99
CA ALA A 229 37.57 14.30 46.15
C ALA A 229 38.18 13.24 47.08
N LEU A 230 37.40 12.73 48.05
CA LEU A 230 37.86 11.68 48.97
C LEU A 230 37.77 10.27 48.36
N ALA A 231 36.79 10.02 47.49
CA ALA A 231 36.63 8.74 46.79
C ALA A 231 37.74 8.51 45.74
N LEU A 232 38.16 9.56 45.03
CA LEU A 232 39.22 9.47 44.01
C LEU A 232 40.64 9.36 44.59
N ARG A 233 40.85 9.72 45.86
CA ARG A 233 42.14 9.54 46.57
C ARG A 233 42.35 8.13 47.13
N PHE A 234 41.29 7.36 47.35
CA PHE A 234 41.38 6.01 47.91
C PHE A 234 41.83 4.96 46.87
N ASP A 235 41.44 5.09 45.60
CA ASP A 235 41.83 4.12 44.55
C ASP A 235 43.32 4.19 44.19
N THR A 236 43.92 5.38 44.24
CA THR A 236 45.33 5.58 43.85
C THR A 236 46.33 5.12 44.92
N THR A 237 45.91 5.07 46.19
CA THR A 237 46.75 4.60 47.30
C THR A 237 46.75 3.08 47.45
N VAL A 238 45.64 2.40 47.10
CA VAL A 238 45.55 0.93 47.11
C VAL A 238 46.33 0.30 45.95
N LEU A 239 46.35 0.93 44.78
CA LEU A 239 47.13 0.46 43.62
C LEU A 239 48.65 0.61 43.80
N GLY A 240 49.11 1.66 44.51
CA GLY A 240 50.54 1.87 44.81
C GLY A 240 51.12 0.91 45.87
N LEU A 241 50.29 0.50 46.84
CA LEU A 241 50.67 -0.48 47.88
C LEU A 241 50.74 -1.91 47.34
N LEU A 242 49.89 -2.28 46.38
CA LEU A 242 49.91 -3.61 45.74
C LEU A 242 51.09 -3.80 44.76
N GLN A 243 51.65 -2.73 44.19
CA GLN A 243 52.87 -2.81 43.38
C GLN A 243 54.15 -2.83 44.21
N SER A 244 54.15 -2.17 45.38
CA SER A 244 55.35 -2.09 46.25
C SER A 244 55.61 -3.38 47.04
N VAL A 245 54.57 -4.15 47.39
CA VAL A 245 54.73 -5.46 48.06
C VAL A 245 55.16 -6.56 47.07
N ARG A 246 54.86 -6.42 45.78
CA ARG A 246 55.27 -7.39 44.75
C ARG A 246 56.75 -7.29 44.36
N GLY A 247 57.44 -6.21 44.74
CA GLY A 247 58.88 -6.01 44.54
C GLY A 247 59.78 -6.44 45.71
N LEU A 248 59.20 -6.90 46.83
CA LEU A 248 59.93 -7.21 48.08
C LEU A 248 59.83 -8.69 48.51
N LEU A 249 59.23 -9.57 47.70
CA LEU A 249 59.07 -11.01 47.97
C LEU A 249 59.50 -11.92 46.80
N SER A 250 60.56 -11.56 46.08
CA SER A 250 61.24 -12.45 45.14
C SER A 250 62.76 -12.36 45.32
N PRO A 251 63.40 -13.33 46.00
CA PRO A 251 64.81 -13.65 45.74
C PRO A 251 64.99 -14.28 44.35
#